data_AF-A0A7X3MJ62-F1
#
_entry.id   AF-A0A7X3MJ62-F1
#
_cell.length_a   1.000
_cell.length_b   1.000
_cell.length_c   1.000
_cell.angle_alpha   90.00
_cell.angle_beta   90.00
_cell.angle_gamma   90.00
#
_symmetry.space_group_name_H-M   'P 1'
#
loop_
_entity.id
_entity.type
_entity.pdbx_description
1 polymer ?
#
loop_
_entity_poly.entity_id
_entity_poly.type
_entity_poly.pdbx_seq_one_letter_code
_entity_poly.pdbx_strand_id
1 'polypeptide(L)' 'MILTFIAGCKKIDVMVKPEQRIYEVYQRLLKTGFFSPVEGSGQLTVYSMRQKTYVNSLLTFWQGGIYTGDILRFQ' A
#
# COMPACT_ATOMS: atom_id res chain seq x y z
N MET A 1 8.80 -3.71 9.36
CA MET A 1 8.61 -2.26 9.41
C MET A 1 7.14 -1.91 9.56
N ILE A 2 6.84 -0.78 10.18
CA ILE A 2 5.47 -0.27 10.32
C ILE A 2 5.26 0.80 9.25
N LEU A 3 4.19 0.66 8.47
CA LEU A 3 3.77 1.59 7.43
C LEU A 3 2.35 2.07 7.71
N THR A 4 2.00 3.25 7.22
CA THR A 4 0.62 3.75 7.27
C THR A 4 -0.03 3.61 5.90
N PHE A 5 -1.13 2.89 5.81
CA PHE A 5 -1.90 2.71 4.57
C PHE A 5 -3.17 3.54 4.60
N ILE A 6 -3.47 4.22 3.48
CA ILE A 6 -4.66 5.02 3.29
C ILE A 6 -5.41 4.52 2.05
N ALA A 7 -6.68 4.15 2.19
CA ALA A 7 -7.56 3.83 1.06
C ALA A 7 -8.94 4.45 1.30
N GLY A 8 -9.38 5.32 0.39
CA GLY A 8 -10.59 6.14 0.61
C GLY A 8 -10.48 6.98 1.88
N CYS A 9 -11.44 6.81 2.80
CA CYS A 9 -11.46 7.46 4.13
C CYS A 9 -10.79 6.64 5.24
N LYS A 10 -10.34 5.41 4.95
CA LYS A 10 -9.73 4.52 5.95
C LYS A 10 -8.22 4.72 6.00
N LYS A 11 -7.68 4.70 7.22
CA LYS A 11 -6.26 4.76 7.54
C LYS A 11 -5.91 3.68 8.56
N ILE A 12 -4.83 2.94 8.35
CA ILE A 12 -4.38 1.88 9.25
C ILE A 12 -2.86 1.78 9.25
N ASP A 13 -2.27 1.49 10.41
CA ASP A 13 -0.87 1.16 10.53
C ASP A 13 -0.68 -0.36 10.44
N VAL A 14 0.21 -0.79 9.55
CA VAL A 14 0.43 -2.20 9.20
C VAL A 14 1.88 -2.55 9.42
N MET A 15 2.12 -3.64 10.16
CA MET A 15 3.43 -4.25 10.23
C MET A 15 3.65 -5.16 9.03
N VAL A 16 4.68 -4.87 8.24
CA VAL A 16 5.07 -5.63 7.05
C VAL A 16 6.55 -6.00 7.10
N LYS A 17 6.95 -7.02 6.34
CA LYS A 17 8.36 -7.29 6.05
C LYS A 17 8.78 -6.53 4.78
N PRO A 18 9.98 -5.94 4.71
CA PRO A 18 10.43 -5.16 3.54
C PRO A 18 10.39 -5.93 2.21
N GLU A 19 10.53 -7.25 2.26
CA GLU A 19 10.57 -8.15 1.09
C GLU A 19 9.16 -8.52 0.59
N GLN A 20 8.10 -8.15 1.31
CA GLN A 20 6.73 -8.38 0.84
C GLN A 20 6.37 -7.43 -0.31
N ARG A 21 5.62 -7.95 -1.28
CA ARG A 21 5.05 -7.15 -2.37
C ARG A 21 3.90 -6.28 -1.87
N ILE A 22 3.88 -5.04 -2.34
CA ILE A 22 2.86 -4.04 -1.97
C ILE A 22 1.45 -4.56 -2.30
N TYR A 23 1.26 -5.05 -3.52
CA TYR A 23 -0.02 -5.59 -3.99
C TYR A 23 -0.52 -6.75 -3.13
N GLU A 24 0.35 -7.70 -2.77
CA GLU A 24 -0.06 -8.88 -1.99
C GLU A 24 -0.52 -8.52 -0.58
N VAL A 25 0.14 -7.54 0.07
CA VAL A 25 -0.31 -7.05 1.38
C VAL A 25 -1.65 -6.35 1.24
N TYR A 26 -1.83 -5.48 0.24
CA TYR A 26 -3.10 -4.82 -0.01
C TYR A 26 -4.25 -5.83 -0.26
N GLN A 27 -4.02 -6.87 -1.06
CA GLN A 27 -5.00 -7.93 -1.32
C GLN A 27 -5.40 -8.69 -0.04
N ARG A 28 -4.48 -8.91 0.90
CA ARG A 28 -4.82 -9.51 2.21
C ARG A 28 -5.69 -8.59 3.05
N LEU A 29 -5.43 -7.28 3.02
CA LEU A 29 -6.26 -6.28 3.71
C LEU A 29 -7.66 -6.16 3.10
N LEU A 30 -7.81 -6.39 1.80
CA LEU A 30 -9.12 -6.51 1.15
C LEU A 30 -9.85 -7.77 1.61
N LYS A 31 -9.20 -8.94 1.56
CA LYS A 31 -9.81 -10.22 1.96
C LYS A 31 -10.27 -10.27 3.43
N THR A 32 -9.62 -9.49 4.28
CA THR A 32 -9.97 -9.37 5.71
C THR A 32 -11.02 -8.29 5.99
N GLY A 33 -11.45 -7.54 4.98
CA GLY A 33 -12.47 -6.48 5.12
C GLY A 33 -11.95 -5.16 5.71
N PHE A 34 -10.65 -5.04 5.97
CA PHE A 34 -10.08 -3.77 6.45
C PHE A 34 -10.22 -2.67 5.40
N PHE A 35 -9.93 -2.97 4.14
CA PHE A 35 -10.18 -2.07 3.02
C PHE A 35 -11.28 -2.60 2.10
N SER A 36 -11.95 -1.66 1.44
CA SER A 36 -12.82 -1.97 0.31
C SER A 36 -11.98 -1.97 -0.98
N PRO A 37 -12.35 -2.78 -1.99
CA PRO A 37 -11.73 -2.71 -3.30
C PRO A 37 -11.78 -1.27 -3.82
N VAL A 38 -10.74 -0.82 -4.50
CA VAL A 38 -10.81 0.50 -5.11
C VAL A 38 -11.81 0.47 -6.26
N GLU A 39 -12.67 1.48 -6.34
CA GLU A 39 -13.65 1.61 -7.41
C GLU A 39 -12.97 1.98 -8.73
N GLY A 40 -13.09 1.10 -9.73
CA GLY A 40 -12.55 1.28 -11.07
C GLY A 40 -11.96 -0.02 -11.62
N SER A 41 -12.13 -0.27 -12.91
CA SER A 41 -11.58 -1.45 -13.62
C SER A 41 -10.05 -1.43 -13.79
N GLY A 42 -9.35 -0.58 -13.05
CA GLY A 42 -7.93 -0.27 -13.22
C GLY A 42 -7.00 -1.08 -12.32
N GLN A 43 -5.73 -1.10 -12.73
CA GLN A 43 -4.64 -1.64 -11.93
C GLN A 43 -4.45 -0.81 -10.64
N LEU A 44 -4.20 -1.48 -9.50
CA LEU A 44 -3.97 -0.82 -8.21
C LEU A 44 -2.87 0.24 -8.31
N THR A 45 -3.23 1.49 -8.06
CA THR A 45 -2.29 2.61 -8.00
C THR A 45 -1.89 2.89 -6.56
N VAL A 46 -0.59 3.07 -6.33
CA VAL A 46 -0.03 3.27 -5.00
C VAL A 46 0.80 4.54 -5.02
N TYR A 47 0.37 5.56 -4.28
CA TYR A 47 1.09 6.81 -4.18
C TYR A 47 1.89 6.85 -2.87
N SER A 48 3.20 7.09 -2.97
CA SER A 48 4.07 7.29 -1.81
C SER A 48 4.08 8.76 -1.43
N MET A 49 3.60 9.09 -0.24
CA MET A 49 3.56 10.48 0.25
C MET A 49 4.97 11.05 0.46
N ARG A 50 5.93 10.22 0.87
CA ARG A 50 7.33 10.63 1.09
C ARG A 50 8.03 10.95 -0.23
N GLN A 51 7.91 10.07 -1.22
CA GLN A 51 8.55 10.24 -2.51
C GLN A 51 7.80 11.21 -3.44
N LYS A 52 6.54 11.52 -3.11
CA LYS A 52 5.63 12.35 -3.93
C LYS A 52 5.45 11.80 -5.34
N THR A 53 5.36 10.48 -5.47
CA THR A 53 5.22 9.79 -6.76
C THR A 53 4.46 8.47 -6.61
N TYR A 54 3.99 7.94 -7.74
CA TYR A 54 3.41 6.61 -7.81
C TYR A 54 4.49 5.54 -7.81
N VAL A 55 4.20 4.46 -7.09
CA VAL A 55 5.06 3.29 -6.93
C VAL A 55 4.38 2.11 -7.58
N ASN A 56 5.15 1.31 -8.31
CA ASN A 56 4.64 0.08 -8.92
C ASN A 56 4.25 -0.92 -7.82
N SER A 57 2.96 -1.26 -7.75
CA SER A 57 2.41 -2.16 -6.73
C SER A 57 2.93 -3.60 -6.82
N LEU A 58 3.54 -3.99 -7.94
CA LEU A 58 4.13 -5.31 -8.12
C LEU A 58 5.52 -5.45 -7.47
N LEU A 59 6.15 -4.35 -7.07
CA LEU A 59 7.43 -4.35 -6.37
C LEU A 59 7.28 -4.74 -4.90
N THR A 60 8.37 -5.22 -4.30
CA THR A 60 8.49 -5.27 -2.84
C THR A 60 8.56 -3.87 -2.26
N PHE A 61 8.27 -3.70 -0.97
CA PHE A 61 8.44 -2.40 -0.32
C PHE A 61 9.87 -1.88 -0.45
N TRP A 62 10.88 -2.76 -0.30
CA TRP A 62 12.28 -2.35 -0.43
C TRP A 62 12.64 -1.92 -1.86
N GLN A 63 12.19 -2.67 -2.87
CA GLN A 63 12.39 -2.31 -4.28
C GLN A 63 11.67 -1.00 -4.64
N GLY A 64 10.50 -0.75 -4.03
CA GLY A 64 9.76 0.49 -4.17
C GLY A 64 10.31 1.67 -3.37
N GLY A 65 11.43 1.51 -2.64
CA GLY A 65 12.02 2.55 -1.81
C GLY A 65 11.12 3.00 -0.65
N ILE A 66 10.35 2.06 -0.08
CA ILE A 66 9.43 2.30 1.03
C ILE A 66 10.08 1.85 2.35
N TYR A 67 10.02 2.71 3.36
CA TYR A 67 10.67 2.51 4.66
C TYR A 67 9.70 2.70 5.82
N THR A 68 10.11 2.28 7.03
CA THR A 68 9.33 2.48 8.26
C THR A 68 8.84 3.93 8.40
N GLY A 69 7.56 4.10 8.71
CA GLY A 69 6.90 5.40 8.87
C GLY A 69 6.39 6.02 7.58
N ASP A 70 6.68 5.43 6.41
CA ASP A 70 6.14 5.92 5.15
C ASP A 70 4.61 5.72 5.07
N ILE A 71 3.96 6.66 4.39
CA ILE A 71 2.52 6.66 4.15
C ILE A 71 2.26 6.33 2.69
N LEU A 72 1.49 5.26 2.45
CA LEU A 72 1.05 4.83 1.12
C LEU A 72 -0.46 5.07 0.95
N ARG A 73 -0.84 5.72 -0.14
CA ARG A 73 -2.24 5.91 -0.53
C ARG A 73 -2.59 5.01 -1.70
N PHE A 74 -3.64 4.20 -1.54
CA PHE A 74 -4.12 3.24 -2.53
C PHE A 74 -5.35 3.81 -3.24
N GLN A 75 -5.34 3.79 -4.57
CA GLN A 75 -6.37 4.29 -5.47
C GLN A 75 -6.53 3.41 -6.71
#